data_AF-A0A7C4IZI2-F1
#
_entry.id   AF-A0A7C4IZI2-F1
#
_cell.length_a   1.000
_cell.length_b   1.000
_cell.length_c   1.000
_cell.angle_alpha   90.00
_cell.angle_beta   90.00
_cell.angle_gamma   90.00
#
_symmetry.space_group_name_H-M   'P 1'
#
loop_
_entity.id
_entity.type
_entity.pdbx_description
1 polymer ?
#
loop_
_entity_poly.entity_id
_entity_poly.type
_entity_poly.pdbx_seq_one_letter_code
_entity_poly.pdbx_strand_id
1 'polypeptide(L)'
;MTLTDYDVWAMRVNEEIRSRDKKHEAPEKAHPLKQILLEFAAESVAIAGAIGRNIDGVEIQGTDRFNTLDGFLDEMLKFKDFSLLEYRYKLPSQKQPGLRFKVETETARITVHYFKDLVFWDVDQQGRRIHYEPIRFDLSLGRIKALPHPALAELLAGCTTWQLALRETLTLPFRHLFDTRDFSLPAAKPSADR
;
A
#
# COMPACT_ATOMS: atom_id res chain seq x y z
N MET A 1 -0.09 25.73 -15.33
CA MET A 1 -1.00 24.59 -15.04
C MET A 1 -1.73 24.93 -13.76
N THR A 2 -3.06 24.91 -13.78
CA THR A 2 -3.89 25.03 -12.58
C THR A 2 -3.70 23.77 -11.75
N LEU A 3 -3.28 23.89 -10.48
CA LEU A 3 -3.26 22.76 -9.55
C LEU A 3 -4.66 22.17 -9.47
N THR A 4 -4.76 20.84 -9.58
CA THR A 4 -6.01 20.13 -9.33
C THR A 4 -6.23 19.97 -7.82
N ASP A 5 -7.47 19.71 -7.39
CA ASP A 5 -7.77 19.42 -5.99
C ASP A 5 -6.96 18.21 -5.46
N TYR A 6 -6.62 17.26 -6.35
CA TYR A 6 -5.71 16.15 -6.07
C TYR A 6 -4.29 16.61 -5.74
N ASP A 7 -3.73 17.56 -6.50
CA ASP A 7 -2.37 18.05 -6.30
C ASP A 7 -2.23 18.77 -4.96
N VAL A 8 -3.23 19.60 -4.60
CA VAL A 8 -3.30 20.30 -3.32
C VAL A 8 -3.38 19.31 -2.16
N TRP A 9 -4.20 18.27 -2.29
CA TRP A 9 -4.31 17.21 -1.30
C TRP A 9 -3.00 16.43 -1.15
N ALA A 10 -2.40 16.01 -2.27
CA ALA A 10 -1.17 15.23 -2.29
C ALA A 10 -0.01 15.99 -1.64
N MET A 11 0.02 17.32 -1.78
CA MET A 11 0.95 18.21 -1.08
C MET A 11 0.75 18.19 0.44
N ARG A 12 -0.50 18.32 0.94
CA ARG A 12 -0.79 18.32 2.39
C ARG A 12 -0.38 17.02 3.08
N VAL A 13 -0.65 15.88 2.43
CA VAL A 13 -0.21 14.57 2.95
C VAL A 13 1.31 14.47 2.98
N ASN A 14 2.00 14.95 1.95
CA ASN A 14 3.46 14.99 1.93
C ASN A 14 4.05 15.88 3.04
N GLU A 15 3.42 17.02 3.33
CA GLU A 15 3.86 17.90 4.42
C GLU A 15 3.71 17.24 5.79
N GLU A 16 2.60 16.53 6.00
CA GLU A 16 2.34 15.83 7.26
C GLU A 16 3.32 14.67 7.48
N ILE A 17 3.65 13.91 6.43
CA ILE A 17 4.71 12.88 6.46
C ILE A 17 6.07 13.49 6.81
N ARG A 18 6.49 14.53 6.09
CA ARG A 18 7.80 15.21 6.29
C ARG A 18 7.93 15.85 7.67
N SER A 19 6.82 16.23 8.31
CA SER A 19 6.82 16.80 9.66
C SER A 19 7.23 15.78 10.74
N ARG A 20 7.06 14.48 10.47
CA ARG A 20 7.38 13.38 11.39
C ARG A 20 8.81 12.85 11.26
N ASP A 21 9.43 12.95 10.09
CA ASP A 21 10.82 12.49 9.83
C ASP A 21 11.88 13.15 10.73
N LYS A 22 11.54 14.21 11.47
CA LYS A 22 12.45 14.86 12.42
C LYS A 22 12.69 14.07 13.72
N LYS A 23 12.20 12.84 13.89
CA LYS A 23 12.10 12.21 15.22
C LYS A 23 12.39 10.71 15.36
N HIS A 24 13.25 10.10 14.55
CA HIS A 24 13.68 8.70 14.81
C HIS A 24 15.21 8.56 14.91
N GLU A 25 15.70 8.36 16.14
CA GLU A 25 16.99 7.73 16.41
C GLU A 25 16.86 6.22 16.17
N ALA A 26 17.81 5.66 15.42
CA ALA A 26 17.80 4.25 15.04
C ALA A 26 18.16 3.34 16.24
N PRO A 27 17.39 2.28 16.53
CA PRO A 27 17.78 1.26 17.49
C PRO A 27 18.84 0.29 16.92
N GLU A 28 19.61 -0.31 17.82
CA GLU A 28 20.75 -1.19 17.55
C GLU A 28 20.34 -2.63 17.14
N LYS A 29 20.94 -3.15 16.07
CA LYS A 29 20.98 -4.56 15.59
C LYS A 29 19.65 -5.33 15.47
N ALA A 30 18.75 -4.87 14.60
CA ALA A 30 17.66 -5.69 14.05
C ALA A 30 18.09 -6.44 12.77
N HIS A 31 17.38 -7.53 12.43
CA HIS A 31 17.46 -8.12 11.08
C HIS A 31 17.15 -7.02 10.05
N PRO A 32 17.98 -6.81 9.00
CA PRO A 32 17.78 -5.70 8.06
C PRO A 32 16.36 -5.67 7.45
N LEU A 33 15.80 -6.84 7.16
CA LEU A 33 14.44 -6.96 6.63
C LEU A 33 13.37 -6.57 7.66
N LYS A 34 13.50 -6.98 8.93
CA LYS A 34 12.56 -6.60 10.00
C LYS A 34 12.43 -5.08 10.09
N GLN A 35 13.56 -4.39 10.16
CA GLN A 35 13.59 -2.92 10.28
C GLN A 35 12.94 -2.24 9.07
N ILE A 36 13.21 -2.72 7.86
CA ILE A 36 12.62 -2.18 6.62
C ILE A 36 11.11 -2.40 6.58
N LEU A 37 10.63 -3.57 7.02
CA LEU A 37 9.20 -3.85 7.08
C LEU A 37 8.50 -2.97 8.13
N LEU A 38 9.15 -2.69 9.26
CA LEU A 38 8.64 -1.76 10.26
C LEU A 38 8.59 -0.32 9.73
N GLU A 39 9.63 0.13 9.03
CA GLU A 39 9.66 1.44 8.35
C GLU A 39 8.52 1.55 7.33
N PHE A 40 8.40 0.55 6.45
CA PHE A 40 7.33 0.48 5.46
C PHE A 40 5.94 0.53 6.11
N ALA A 41 5.75 -0.19 7.20
CA ALA A 41 4.48 -0.24 7.90
C ALA A 41 4.15 1.05 8.66
N ALA A 42 5.13 1.66 9.31
CA ALA A 42 4.97 2.95 9.96
C ALA A 42 4.55 4.03 8.95
N GLU A 43 5.21 4.06 7.79
CA GLU A 43 4.88 4.99 6.71
C GLU A 43 3.48 4.74 6.14
N SER A 44 3.12 3.46 5.92
CA SER A 44 1.78 3.09 5.45
C SER A 44 0.67 3.56 6.40
N VAL A 45 0.87 3.38 7.70
CA VAL A 45 -0.07 3.84 8.74
C VAL A 45 -0.13 5.37 8.80
N ALA A 46 1.01 6.04 8.67
CA ALA A 46 1.06 7.50 8.64
C ALA A 46 0.27 8.07 7.45
N ILE A 47 0.48 7.51 6.25
CA ILE A 47 -0.26 7.90 5.04
C ILE A 47 -1.75 7.59 5.17
N ALA A 48 -2.12 6.37 5.59
CA ALA A 48 -3.52 5.98 5.74
C ALA A 48 -4.25 6.88 6.75
N GLY A 49 -3.58 7.22 7.87
CA GLY A 49 -4.10 8.17 8.84
C GLY A 49 -4.24 9.58 8.29
N ALA A 50 -3.27 10.05 7.49
CA ALA A 50 -3.33 11.35 6.84
C ALA A 50 -4.47 11.42 5.82
N ILE A 51 -4.71 10.35 5.04
CA ILE A 51 -5.87 10.24 4.14
C ILE A 51 -7.16 10.39 4.93
N GLY A 52 -7.37 9.58 5.98
CA GLY A 52 -8.61 9.59 6.75
C GLY A 52 -8.89 10.90 7.48
N ARG A 53 -7.86 11.72 7.77
CA ARG A 53 -8.02 13.06 8.36
C ARG A 53 -8.32 14.15 7.34
N ASN A 54 -7.90 13.98 6.09
CA ASN A 54 -7.88 15.06 5.08
C ASN A 54 -8.82 14.82 3.90
N ILE A 55 -9.45 13.64 3.78
CA ILE A 55 -10.42 13.35 2.72
C ILE A 55 -11.76 12.97 3.32
N ASP A 56 -12.73 13.86 3.15
CA ASP A 56 -14.11 13.62 3.56
C ASP A 56 -14.72 12.43 2.80
N GLY A 57 -15.43 11.57 3.54
CA GLY A 57 -16.11 10.41 2.97
C GLY A 57 -15.21 9.20 2.70
N VAL A 58 -13.91 9.26 3.01
CA VAL A 58 -12.99 8.11 2.94
C VAL A 58 -12.65 7.63 4.36
N GLU A 59 -13.17 6.47 4.75
CA GLU A 59 -12.76 5.78 5.97
C GLU A 59 -11.80 4.63 5.61
N ILE A 60 -10.63 4.57 6.23
CA ILE A 60 -9.67 3.47 6.08
C ILE A 60 -9.61 2.69 7.40
N GLN A 61 -9.90 1.40 7.34
CA GLN A 61 -9.83 0.48 8.47
C GLN A 61 -8.58 -0.41 8.38
N GLY A 62 -8.07 -0.87 9.53
CA GLY A 62 -6.90 -1.75 9.63
C GLY A 62 -5.58 -1.08 10.03
N THR A 63 -5.61 0.21 10.37
CA THR A 63 -4.44 0.99 10.82
C THR A 63 -3.96 0.63 12.23
N ASP A 64 -4.79 -0.05 13.02
CA ASP A 64 -4.57 -0.46 14.41
C ASP A 64 -3.70 -1.73 14.56
N ARG A 65 -3.64 -2.57 13.52
CA ARG A 65 -2.87 -3.83 13.51
C ARG A 65 -1.35 -3.64 13.62
N PHE A 66 -0.85 -2.42 13.42
CA PHE A 66 0.57 -2.11 13.50
C PHE A 66 1.13 -2.13 14.94
N ASN A 67 0.32 -1.77 15.95
CA ASN A 67 0.79 -1.61 17.32
C ASN A 67 1.33 -2.90 17.96
N THR A 68 1.00 -4.05 17.38
CA THR A 68 1.46 -5.37 17.83
C THR A 68 2.50 -6.00 16.89
N LEU A 69 2.77 -5.40 15.72
CA LEU A 69 3.53 -6.03 14.64
C LEU A 69 5.00 -6.32 15.01
N ASP A 70 5.66 -5.40 15.71
CA ASP A 70 7.08 -5.55 16.09
C ASP A 70 7.36 -6.81 16.93
N GLY A 71 6.44 -7.16 17.83
CA GLY A 71 6.58 -8.32 18.72
C GLY A 71 6.44 -9.68 18.04
N PHE A 72 5.84 -9.74 16.85
CA PHE A 72 5.59 -11.00 16.13
C PHE A 72 6.36 -11.12 14.80
N LEU A 73 6.95 -10.02 14.31
CA LEU A 73 7.54 -9.99 12.97
C LEU A 73 8.70 -10.99 12.80
N ASP A 74 9.48 -11.25 13.86
CA ASP A 74 10.56 -12.26 13.82
C ASP A 74 10.03 -13.69 13.56
N GLU A 75 8.85 -14.03 14.09
CA GLU A 75 8.20 -15.32 13.81
C GLU A 75 7.57 -15.33 12.41
N MET A 76 6.95 -14.22 12.00
CA MET A 76 6.35 -14.08 10.66
C MET A 76 7.40 -14.20 9.55
N LEU A 77 8.62 -13.73 9.79
CA LEU A 77 9.74 -13.83 8.84
C LEU A 77 10.20 -15.28 8.57
N LYS A 78 9.77 -16.25 9.39
CA LYS A 78 10.05 -17.68 9.16
C LYS A 78 9.14 -18.30 8.09
N PHE A 79 8.02 -17.66 7.77
CA PHE A 79 7.10 -18.11 6.72
C PHE A 79 7.61 -17.67 5.34
N LYS A 80 7.28 -18.44 4.30
CA LYS A 80 7.61 -18.07 2.90
C LYS A 80 6.96 -16.75 2.48
N ASP A 81 5.73 -16.56 2.92
CA ASP A 81 5.01 -15.33 2.73
C ASP A 81 4.00 -15.08 3.85
N PHE A 82 3.60 -13.82 4.02
CA PHE A 82 2.56 -13.41 4.95
C PHE A 82 1.96 -12.06 4.58
N SER A 83 0.80 -11.71 5.12
CA SER A 83 0.22 -10.36 4.96
C SER A 83 0.75 -9.45 6.06
N LEU A 84 1.50 -8.41 5.70
CA LEU A 84 2.04 -7.42 6.63
C LEU A 84 0.96 -6.43 7.06
N LEU A 85 0.19 -5.91 6.09
CA LEU A 85 -0.85 -4.92 6.30
C LEU A 85 -2.06 -5.22 5.43
N GLU A 86 -3.24 -4.88 5.93
CA GLU A 86 -4.49 -4.92 5.19
C GLU A 86 -5.30 -3.66 5.48
N TYR A 87 -5.69 -2.96 4.43
CA TYR A 87 -6.56 -1.79 4.51
C TYR A 87 -7.87 -2.06 3.80
N ARG A 88 -8.97 -1.76 4.48
CA ARG A 88 -10.32 -1.76 3.91
C ARG A 88 -10.83 -0.33 3.85
N TYR A 89 -11.31 0.05 2.68
CA TYR A 89 -11.84 1.37 2.42
C TYR A 89 -13.36 1.32 2.53
N LYS A 90 -13.97 2.32 3.15
CA LYS A 90 -15.38 2.65 2.94
C LYS A 90 -15.46 3.96 2.19
N LEU A 91 -16.10 3.92 1.04
CA LEU A 91 -16.23 5.05 0.13
C LEU A 91 -17.70 5.48 0.01
N PRO A 92 -17.99 6.72 -0.43
CA PRO A 92 -19.37 7.19 -0.61
C PRO A 92 -20.14 6.38 -1.65
N SER A 93 -19.42 5.76 -2.60
CA SER A 93 -19.97 4.89 -3.64
C SER A 93 -20.45 3.51 -3.13
N GLN A 94 -20.44 3.28 -1.81
CA GLN A 94 -20.75 2.03 -1.11
C GLN A 94 -19.84 0.83 -1.42
N LYS A 95 -19.00 0.92 -2.46
CA LYS A 95 -17.92 -0.03 -2.72
C LYS A 95 -16.95 -0.05 -1.55
N GLN A 96 -16.43 -1.23 -1.23
CA GLN A 96 -15.45 -1.39 -0.16
C GLN A 96 -14.16 -2.01 -0.67
N PRO A 97 -13.36 -1.26 -1.44
CA PRO A 97 -12.10 -1.78 -1.96
C PRO A 97 -11.12 -2.12 -0.84
N GLY A 98 -10.15 -2.96 -1.18
CA GLY A 98 -9.13 -3.45 -0.25
C GLY A 98 -7.73 -3.37 -0.82
N LEU A 99 -6.76 -3.08 0.05
CA LEU A 99 -5.35 -3.26 -0.23
C LEU A 99 -4.75 -4.24 0.77
N ARG A 100 -3.98 -5.20 0.29
CA ARG A 100 -3.18 -6.12 1.11
C ARG A 100 -1.72 -6.02 0.70
N PHE A 101 -0.83 -5.89 1.67
CA PHE A 101 0.61 -5.83 1.47
C PHE A 101 1.18 -7.18 1.86
N LYS A 102 1.39 -8.06 0.87
CA LYS A 102 1.92 -9.41 1.07
C LYS A 102 3.44 -9.36 1.02
N VAL A 103 4.11 -9.82 2.07
CA VAL A 103 5.56 -10.00 2.13
C VAL A 103 5.91 -11.38 1.57
N GLU A 104 6.84 -11.43 0.63
CA GLU A 104 7.52 -12.63 0.17
C GLU A 104 8.94 -12.62 0.79
N THR A 105 9.23 -13.55 1.70
CA THR A 105 10.45 -13.48 2.52
C THR A 105 11.70 -13.91 1.76
N GLU A 106 11.59 -14.96 0.94
CA GLU A 106 12.71 -15.49 0.15
C GLU A 106 13.21 -14.48 -0.89
N THR A 107 12.30 -13.71 -1.50
CA THR A 107 12.62 -12.69 -2.51
C THR A 107 12.78 -11.29 -1.90
N ALA A 108 12.58 -11.16 -0.59
CA ALA A 108 12.55 -9.89 0.14
C ALA A 108 11.74 -8.83 -0.60
N ARG A 109 10.44 -9.09 -0.79
CA ARG A 109 9.54 -8.23 -1.56
C ARG A 109 8.22 -8.01 -0.83
N ILE A 110 7.59 -6.85 -1.06
CA ILE A 110 6.17 -6.63 -0.80
C ILE A 110 5.41 -6.56 -2.12
N THR A 111 4.45 -7.46 -2.31
CA THR A 111 3.50 -7.41 -3.42
C THR A 111 2.19 -6.82 -2.92
N VAL A 112 1.70 -5.76 -3.57
CA VAL A 112 0.42 -5.14 -3.20
C VAL A 112 -0.70 -5.81 -3.97
N HIS A 113 -1.67 -6.35 -3.25
CA HIS A 113 -2.89 -6.91 -3.81
C HIS A 113 -4.00 -5.89 -3.66
N TYR A 114 -4.59 -5.47 -4.77
CA TYR A 114 -5.76 -4.61 -4.83
C TYR A 114 -7.02 -5.43 -5.14
N PHE A 115 -8.04 -5.23 -4.31
CA PHE A 115 -9.37 -5.81 -4.47
C PHE A 115 -10.36 -4.69 -4.74
N LYS A 116 -11.13 -4.80 -5.82
CA LYS A 116 -12.09 -3.76 -6.23
C LYS A 116 -13.24 -3.61 -5.24
N ASP A 117 -13.70 -4.72 -4.68
CA ASP A 117 -14.73 -4.73 -3.66
C ASP A 117 -14.58 -5.97 -2.75
N LEU A 118 -14.50 -5.73 -1.43
CA LEU A 118 -14.40 -6.77 -0.41
C LEU A 118 -15.79 -7.27 0.06
N VAL A 119 -16.88 -6.60 -0.34
CA VAL A 119 -18.26 -7.05 -0.06
C VAL A 119 -18.72 -8.00 -1.17
N PHE A 120 -18.54 -7.59 -2.42
CA PHE A 120 -18.91 -8.38 -3.60
C PHE A 120 -17.63 -8.84 -4.31
N TRP A 121 -17.12 -10.00 -3.89
CA TRP A 121 -15.89 -10.56 -4.44
C TRP A 121 -16.08 -11.01 -5.89
N ASP A 122 -15.33 -10.38 -6.78
CA ASP A 122 -15.11 -10.94 -8.12
C ASP A 122 -14.33 -12.25 -7.98
N VAL A 123 -14.81 -13.31 -8.62
CA VAL A 123 -14.14 -14.61 -8.67
C VAL A 123 -13.91 -15.05 -10.11
N ASP A 124 -12.81 -15.77 -10.34
CA ASP A 124 -12.55 -16.39 -11.64
C ASP A 124 -13.46 -17.61 -11.88
N GLN A 125 -13.31 -18.26 -13.03
CA GLN A 125 -14.08 -19.45 -13.40
C GLN A 125 -13.89 -20.64 -12.44
N GLN A 126 -12.87 -20.59 -11.58
CA GLN A 126 -12.56 -21.62 -10.59
C GLN A 126 -12.98 -21.21 -9.17
N GLY A 127 -13.68 -20.08 -9.02
CA GLY A 127 -14.12 -19.55 -7.73
C GLY A 127 -13.03 -18.83 -6.93
N ARG A 128 -11.86 -18.57 -7.52
CA ARG A 128 -10.75 -17.88 -6.84
C ARG A 128 -10.95 -16.37 -6.89
N ARG A 129 -10.71 -15.70 -5.77
CA ARG A 129 -10.85 -14.24 -5.65
C ARG A 129 -9.91 -13.53 -6.61
N ILE A 130 -10.46 -12.67 -7.45
CA ILE A 130 -9.70 -11.83 -8.38
C ILE A 130 -9.09 -10.68 -7.60
N HIS A 131 -7.80 -10.45 -7.84
CA HIS A 131 -7.08 -9.28 -7.36
C HIS A 131 -6.17 -8.74 -8.45
N TYR A 132 -5.67 -7.54 -8.23
CA TYR A 132 -4.78 -6.83 -9.14
C TYR A 132 -3.49 -6.50 -8.41
N GLU A 133 -2.37 -6.46 -9.12
CA GLU A 133 -1.05 -6.13 -8.54
C GLU A 133 -0.56 -4.79 -9.07
N PRO A 134 -0.98 -3.64 -8.49
CA PRO A 134 -0.60 -2.33 -8.99
C PRO A 134 0.89 -2.03 -8.86
N ILE A 135 1.54 -2.54 -7.82
CA ILE A 135 2.93 -2.23 -7.50
C ILE A 135 3.56 -3.34 -6.66
N ARG A 136 4.88 -3.48 -6.79
CA ARG A 136 5.72 -4.28 -5.91
C ARG A 136 6.78 -3.37 -5.28
N PHE A 137 7.23 -3.71 -4.08
CA PHE A 137 8.36 -3.07 -3.42
C PHE A 137 9.46 -4.10 -3.21
N ASP A 138 10.61 -3.88 -3.83
CA ASP A 138 11.80 -4.70 -3.67
C ASP A 138 12.60 -4.22 -2.44
N LEU A 139 13.00 -5.16 -1.59
CA LEU A 139 13.72 -4.94 -0.33
C LEU A 139 15.13 -5.58 -0.35
N SER A 140 15.54 -6.21 -1.45
CA SER A 140 16.68 -7.14 -1.57
C SER A 140 18.08 -6.55 -1.33
N LEU A 141 18.19 -5.24 -1.07
CA LEU A 141 19.46 -4.55 -0.80
C LEU A 141 19.42 -3.71 0.48
N GLY A 142 18.54 -4.05 1.41
CA GLY A 142 18.37 -3.28 2.63
C GLY A 142 17.75 -1.90 2.39
N ARG A 143 17.06 -1.72 1.26
CA ARG A 143 16.41 -0.46 0.82
C ARG A 143 15.09 -0.78 0.16
N ILE A 144 14.12 0.12 0.27
CA ILE A 144 12.82 -0.02 -0.39
C ILE A 144 12.88 0.61 -1.78
N LYS A 145 12.62 -0.18 -2.82
CA LYS A 145 12.48 0.28 -4.20
C LYS A 145 11.09 -0.04 -4.74
N ALA A 146 10.36 0.99 -5.15
CA ALA A 146 9.07 0.85 -5.80
C ALA A 146 9.21 0.36 -7.26
N LEU A 147 8.44 -0.66 -7.63
CA LEU A 147 8.39 -1.28 -8.94
C LEU A 147 6.93 -1.33 -9.41
N PRO A 148 6.44 -0.26 -10.06
CA PRO A 148 5.05 -0.18 -10.52
C PRO A 148 4.74 -1.19 -11.62
N HIS A 149 3.49 -1.65 -11.67
CA HIS A 149 3.00 -2.40 -12.82
C HIS A 149 3.11 -1.52 -14.09
N PRO A 150 3.49 -2.06 -15.27
CA PRO A 150 3.66 -1.27 -16.48
C PRO A 150 2.46 -0.38 -16.85
N ALA A 151 1.25 -0.88 -16.63
CA ALA A 151 0.00 -0.12 -16.86
C ALA A 151 -0.17 1.11 -15.95
N LEU A 152 0.59 1.22 -14.85
CA LEU A 152 0.61 2.37 -13.95
C LEU A 152 1.92 3.17 -14.02
N ALA A 153 2.81 2.85 -14.97
CA ALA A 153 4.12 3.48 -15.07
C ALA A 153 4.01 5.00 -15.28
N GLU A 154 3.10 5.45 -16.14
CA GLU A 154 2.87 6.89 -16.36
C GLU A 154 2.31 7.58 -15.12
N LEU A 155 1.34 6.93 -14.47
CA LEU A 155 0.70 7.45 -13.26
C LEU A 155 1.73 7.66 -12.14
N LEU A 156 2.68 6.73 -12.02
CA LEU A 156 3.70 6.72 -10.97
C LEU A 156 5.04 7.32 -11.43
N ALA A 157 5.12 7.88 -12.64
CA ALA A 157 6.37 8.42 -13.19
C ALA A 157 6.95 9.56 -12.35
N GLY A 158 6.10 10.35 -11.68
CA GLY A 158 6.49 11.44 -10.78
C GLY A 158 6.89 10.99 -9.37
N CYS A 159 6.73 9.71 -9.03
CA CYS A 159 7.06 9.18 -7.70
C CYS A 159 8.56 8.88 -7.60
N THR A 160 9.36 9.89 -7.27
CA THR A 160 10.82 9.77 -7.17
C THR A 160 11.28 9.04 -5.91
N THR A 161 10.40 8.77 -4.96
CA THR A 161 10.69 8.01 -3.73
C THR A 161 9.65 6.89 -3.53
N TRP A 162 10.01 5.87 -2.75
CA TRP A 162 9.09 4.76 -2.48
C TRP A 162 7.89 5.23 -1.63
N GLN A 163 8.06 6.22 -0.75
CA GLN A 163 6.98 6.81 0.03
C GLN A 163 5.94 7.49 -0.86
N LEU A 164 6.38 8.22 -1.90
CA LEU A 164 5.46 8.80 -2.88
C LEU A 164 4.70 7.73 -3.65
N ALA A 165 5.38 6.65 -4.05
CA ALA A 165 4.75 5.52 -4.71
C ALA A 165 3.76 4.79 -3.79
N LEU A 166 4.09 4.62 -2.51
CA LEU A 166 3.21 4.05 -1.49
C LEU A 166 1.98 4.93 -1.26
N ARG A 167 2.16 6.25 -1.17
CA ARG A 167 1.06 7.22 -1.07
C ARG A 167 0.12 7.09 -2.25
N GLU A 168 0.63 7.16 -3.47
CA GLU A 168 -0.18 6.97 -4.67
C GLU A 168 -0.90 5.61 -4.65
N THR A 169 -0.22 4.55 -4.21
CA THR A 169 -0.82 3.21 -4.10
C THR A 169 -1.99 3.18 -3.13
N LEU A 170 -1.86 3.81 -1.96
CA LEU A 170 -2.94 3.93 -0.96
C LEU A 170 -4.11 4.80 -1.46
N THR A 171 -3.90 5.63 -2.48
CA THR A 171 -4.98 6.44 -3.08
C THR A 171 -5.73 5.76 -4.21
N LEU A 172 -5.13 4.74 -4.84
CA LEU A 172 -5.74 4.01 -5.97
C LEU A 172 -7.22 3.66 -5.72
N PRO A 173 -7.62 3.14 -4.54
CA PRO A 173 -9.01 2.74 -4.30
C PRO A 173 -10.05 3.85 -4.44
N PHE A 174 -9.70 5.10 -4.15
CA PHE A 174 -10.61 6.25 -4.14
C PHE A 174 -10.21 7.33 -5.15
N ARG A 175 -9.20 7.08 -5.98
CA ARG A 175 -8.71 8.02 -6.99
C ARG A 175 -9.83 8.52 -7.91
N HIS A 176 -10.81 7.68 -8.20
CA HIS A 176 -11.98 8.00 -9.02
C HIS A 176 -12.83 9.17 -8.48
N LEU A 177 -12.71 9.51 -7.19
CA LEU A 177 -13.35 10.70 -6.62
C LEU A 177 -12.73 12.01 -7.15
N PHE A 178 -11.50 11.95 -7.69
CA PHE A 178 -10.73 13.09 -8.17
C PHE A 178 -10.35 12.98 -9.65
N ASP A 179 -10.28 11.77 -10.19
CA ASP A 179 -9.91 11.49 -11.58
C ASP A 179 -10.83 10.41 -12.15
N THR A 180 -11.77 10.81 -13.01
CA THR A 180 -12.78 9.91 -13.58
C THR A 180 -12.24 8.94 -14.62
N ARG A 181 -10.94 8.99 -14.95
CA ARG A 181 -10.32 8.01 -15.84
C ARG A 181 -10.29 6.67 -15.11
N ASP A 182 -11.05 5.71 -15.65
CA ASP A 182 -11.08 4.36 -15.11
C ASP A 182 -9.72 3.70 -15.38
N PHE A 183 -8.91 3.50 -14.34
CA PHE A 183 -7.62 2.84 -14.50
C PHE A 183 -7.87 1.33 -14.57
N SER A 184 -7.58 0.75 -15.73
CA SER A 184 -7.73 -0.68 -15.94
C SER A 184 -6.40 -1.38 -15.69
N LEU A 185 -6.33 -2.13 -14.59
CA LEU A 185 -5.27 -3.10 -14.36
C LEU A 185 -5.71 -4.47 -14.91
N PRO A 186 -4.81 -5.25 -15.53
CA PRO A 186 -5.10 -6.65 -15.77
C PRO A 186 -5.17 -7.38 -14.43
N ALA A 187 -6.10 -8.33 -14.30
CA ALA A 187 -6.15 -9.22 -13.15
C ALA A 187 -4.79 -9.92 -12.97
N ALA A 188 -4.34 -10.04 -11.72
CA ALA A 188 -3.15 -10.81 -11.40
C ALA A 188 -3.35 -12.24 -11.91
N LYS A 189 -2.31 -12.80 -12.55
CA LYS A 189 -2.35 -14.23 -12.89
C LYS A 189 -2.44 -15.01 -11.58
N PRO A 190 -3.25 -16.09 -11.52
CA PRO A 190 -3.29 -16.91 -10.33
C PRO A 190 -1.86 -17.33 -9.98
N SER A 191 -1.44 -17.05 -8.74
CA SER A 191 -0.24 -17.68 -8.19
C SER A 191 -0.45 -19.19 -8.33
N ALA A 192 0.57 -19.88 -8.84
CA ALA A 192 0.59 -21.33 -8.75
C ALA A 192 0.77 -21.67 -7.26
N ASP A 193 -0.33 -21.66 -6.51
CA ASP A 193 -0.33 -22.13 -5.13
C ASP A 193 0.05 -23.62 -5.18
N ARG A 194 1.19 -23.92 -4.55
CA ARG A 194 1.62 -25.27 -4.17
C ARG A 194 1.49 -25.41 -2.67
#